data_AF-A0A0F9Q944-F1
#
_entry.id   AF-A0A0F9Q944-F1
#
_cell.length_a   1.000
_cell.length_b   1.000
_cell.length_c   1.000
_cell.angle_alpha   90.00
_cell.angle_beta   90.00
_cell.angle_gamma   90.00
#
_symmetry.space_group_name_H-M   'P 1'
#
loop_
_entity.id
_entity.type
_entity.pdbx_description
1 polymer ?
#
loop_
_entity_poly.entity_id
_entity_poly.type
_entity_poly.pdbx_seq_one_letter_code
_entity_poly.pdbx_strand_id
1 'polypeptide(L)'
;MKRLIFLLAVISLVAFTMEAQKTTIPEKYTAVTINGVTTGTTTFIPIQGEWDVSLQLIPALGGVTGDSLDFSYIIYQSDSNDDAVWTALGTADTVSSTTDSDGIWTVSDFGGLRLKAIYTGISTDTITVTPYSVYKKHKNE
;
A
#
# COMPACT_ATOMS: atom_id res chain seq x y z
N MET A 1 49.56 33.70 14.08
CA MET A 1 49.28 32.46 13.30
C MET A 1 48.57 31.34 14.10
N LYS A 2 48.10 31.54 15.34
CA LYS A 2 47.35 30.50 16.10
C LYS A 2 45.82 30.65 16.05
N ARG A 3 45.31 31.80 15.62
CA ARG A 3 43.85 32.09 15.57
C ARG A 3 43.16 31.58 14.30
N LEU A 4 43.92 31.30 13.24
CA LEU A 4 43.38 30.83 11.96
C LEU A 4 43.08 29.32 11.95
N ILE A 5 43.82 28.54 12.75
CA ILE A 5 43.63 27.08 12.87
C ILE A 5 42.37 26.74 13.67
N PHE A 6 42.01 27.58 14.65
CA PHE A 6 40.79 27.40 15.43
C PHE A 6 39.51 27.67 14.64
N LEU A 7 39.55 28.54 13.63
CA LEU A 7 38.38 28.86 12.82
C LEU A 7 38.06 27.74 11.80
N LEU A 8 39.08 27.04 11.28
CA LEU A 8 38.87 25.88 10.40
C LEU A 8 38.36 24.65 11.16
N ALA A 9 38.77 24.44 12.41
CA ALA A 9 38.32 23.30 13.22
C ALA A 9 36.85 23.40 13.65
N VAL A 10 36.30 24.60 13.76
CA VAL A 10 34.88 24.83 14.11
C VAL A 10 33.96 24.69 12.88
N ILE A 11 34.47 24.92 11.67
CA ILE A 11 33.71 24.72 10.42
C ILE A 11 33.57 23.23 10.08
N SER A 12 34.50 22.37 10.54
CA SER A 12 34.42 20.92 10.34
C SER A 12 33.44 20.16 11.26
N LEU A 13 32.82 20.82 12.24
CA LEU A 13 31.94 20.15 13.24
C LEU A 13 30.43 20.32 12.95
N VAL A 14 30.05 20.75 11.74
CA VAL A 14 28.64 20.86 11.36
C VAL A 14 28.43 20.32 9.94
N ALA A 15 29.09 19.20 9.61
CA ALA A 15 28.53 18.28 8.64
C ALA A 15 27.47 17.46 9.37
N PHE A 16 26.31 18.08 9.64
CA PHE A 16 25.10 17.30 9.92
C PHE A 16 24.85 16.48 8.66
N THR A 17 25.24 15.22 8.68
CA THR A 17 24.61 14.22 7.83
C THR A 17 23.15 14.22 8.25
N MET A 18 22.32 15.02 7.58
CA MET A 18 20.89 14.80 7.55
C MET A 18 20.71 13.47 6.84
N GLU A 19 20.81 12.40 7.60
CA GLU A 19 20.42 11.09 7.14
C GLU A 19 18.91 11.16 7.00
N ALA A 20 18.42 11.44 5.78
CA ALA A 20 17.01 11.46 5.47
C ALA A 20 16.42 10.15 5.99
N GLN A 21 15.64 10.25 7.07
CA GLN A 21 15.06 9.11 7.73
C GLN A 21 14.05 8.51 6.76
N LYS A 22 14.25 7.25 6.38
CA LYS A 22 13.35 6.55 5.46
C LYS A 22 11.99 6.37 6.15
N THR A 23 11.03 7.24 5.85
CA THR A 23 9.69 7.18 6.42
C THR A 23 8.98 5.92 5.92
N THR A 24 8.48 5.11 6.85
CA THR A 24 7.66 3.93 6.54
C THR A 24 6.31 4.08 7.24
N ILE A 25 5.22 3.91 6.51
CA ILE A 25 3.85 4.09 7.00
C ILE A 25 3.10 2.76 6.79
N PRO A 26 2.95 1.94 7.85
CA PRO A 26 2.07 0.78 7.81
C PRO A 26 0.62 1.20 8.11
N GLU A 27 -0.33 0.72 7.32
CA GLU A 27 -1.76 0.97 7.52
C GLU A 27 -2.55 -0.33 7.43
N LYS A 28 -3.43 -0.54 8.40
CA LYS A 28 -4.40 -1.65 8.39
C LYS A 28 -5.79 -1.07 8.21
N TYR A 29 -6.47 -1.51 7.16
CA TYR A 29 -7.81 -1.00 6.82
C TYR A 29 -8.89 -1.87 7.44
N THR A 30 -10.09 -1.31 7.54
CA THR A 30 -11.29 -2.05 7.94
C THR A 30 -11.56 -3.18 6.95
N ALA A 31 -11.91 -4.35 7.47
CA ALA A 31 -12.27 -5.48 6.64
C ALA A 31 -13.52 -5.18 5.79
N VAL A 32 -13.48 -5.55 4.52
CA VAL A 32 -14.61 -5.44 3.60
C VAL A 32 -15.29 -6.79 3.51
N THR A 33 -16.59 -6.83 3.80
CA THR A 33 -17.39 -8.06 3.66
C THR A 33 -17.92 -8.17 2.23
N ILE A 34 -17.75 -9.33 1.63
CA ILE A 34 -18.21 -9.66 0.29
C ILE A 34 -19.13 -10.87 0.42
N ASN A 35 -20.38 -10.72 0.01
CA ASN A 35 -21.39 -11.76 0.11
C ASN A 35 -21.58 -12.43 -1.25
N GLY A 36 -21.10 -13.67 -1.41
CA GLY A 36 -21.11 -14.37 -2.68
C GLY A 36 -20.38 -13.59 -3.78
N VAL A 37 -20.94 -13.57 -4.99
CA VAL A 37 -20.34 -12.93 -6.19
C VAL A 37 -20.50 -11.40 -6.26
N THR A 38 -20.55 -10.74 -5.11
CA THR A 38 -20.67 -9.28 -5.03
C THR A 38 -19.30 -8.60 -5.04
N THR A 39 -19.29 -7.27 -5.13
CA THR A 39 -18.07 -6.48 -5.09
C THR A 39 -17.91 -5.72 -3.78
N GLY A 40 -16.69 -5.66 -3.29
CA GLY A 40 -16.26 -4.79 -2.21
C GLY A 40 -15.26 -3.73 -2.70
N THR A 41 -15.02 -2.68 -1.91
CA THR A 41 -14.03 -1.65 -2.28
C THR A 41 -13.33 -1.10 -1.05
N THR A 42 -12.02 -0.89 -1.16
CA THR A 42 -11.22 -0.11 -0.22
C THR A 42 -10.52 1.02 -0.95
N THR A 43 -10.69 2.23 -0.45
CA THR A 43 -9.89 3.40 -0.86
C THR A 43 -8.78 3.59 0.18
N PHE A 44 -7.55 3.64 -0.29
CA PHE A 44 -6.37 3.79 0.55
C PHE A 44 -6.09 5.27 0.85
N ILE A 45 -5.21 5.54 1.82
CA ILE A 45 -4.80 6.91 2.10
C ILE A 45 -4.18 7.56 0.84
N PRO A 46 -4.45 8.86 0.60
CA PRO A 46 -3.74 9.57 -0.45
C PRO A 46 -2.27 9.71 -0.08
N ILE A 47 -1.39 9.53 -1.05
CA ILE A 47 0.06 9.72 -0.89
C ILE A 47 0.56 10.74 -1.91
N GLN A 48 1.56 11.54 -1.53
CA GLN A 48 2.16 12.56 -2.39
C GLN A 48 3.66 12.31 -2.49
N GLY A 49 4.23 12.49 -3.68
CA GLY A 49 5.63 12.16 -3.98
C GLY A 49 5.82 10.70 -4.38
N GLU A 50 7.07 10.23 -4.38
CA GLU A 50 7.43 8.89 -4.83
C GLU A 50 7.59 7.89 -3.66
N TRP A 51 6.87 6.77 -3.75
CA TRP A 51 6.82 5.75 -2.70
C TRP A 51 7.02 4.34 -3.25
N ASP A 52 7.68 3.48 -2.47
CA ASP A 52 7.49 2.03 -2.64
C ASP A 52 6.21 1.64 -1.88
N VAL A 53 5.32 0.89 -2.54
CA VAL A 53 4.06 0.44 -1.95
C VAL A 53 4.02 -1.08 -1.95
N SER A 54 3.62 -1.64 -0.83
CA SER A 54 3.24 -3.05 -0.70
C SER A 54 1.84 -3.13 -0.14
N LEU A 55 0.97 -3.89 -0.80
CA LEU A 55 -0.39 -4.21 -0.38
C LEU A 55 -0.49 -5.71 -0.15
N GLN A 56 -1.09 -6.10 0.97
CA GLN A 56 -1.48 -7.48 1.26
C GLN A 56 -2.99 -7.52 1.49
N LEU A 57 -3.66 -8.43 0.80
CA LEU A 57 -5.10 -8.66 0.91
C LEU A 57 -5.32 -9.98 1.63
N ILE A 58 -5.89 -9.91 2.83
CA ILE A 58 -5.98 -11.05 3.75
C ILE A 58 -7.44 -11.53 3.77
N PRO A 59 -7.78 -12.64 3.10
CA PRO A 59 -9.12 -13.20 3.16
C PRO A 59 -9.34 -13.94 4.48
N ALA A 60 -10.58 -13.90 4.97
CA ALA A 60 -11.07 -14.72 6.07
C ALA A 60 -12.56 -15.02 5.87
N LEU A 61 -13.03 -16.18 6.32
CA LEU A 61 -14.45 -16.52 6.25
C LEU A 61 -15.26 -15.54 7.10
N GLY A 62 -16.27 -14.91 6.51
CA GLY A 62 -17.17 -13.99 7.19
C GLY A 62 -18.32 -14.68 7.93
N GLY A 63 -18.35 -16.02 7.92
CA GLY A 63 -19.34 -16.86 8.59
C GLY A 63 -18.79 -18.25 8.95
N VAL A 64 -19.63 -19.06 9.60
CA VAL A 64 -19.24 -20.38 10.14
C VAL A 64 -19.30 -21.53 9.11
N THR A 65 -19.92 -21.30 7.96
CA THR A 65 -20.36 -22.37 7.03
C THR A 65 -19.72 -22.33 5.64
N GLY A 66 -18.86 -21.36 5.35
CA GLY A 66 -18.18 -21.28 4.05
C GLY A 66 -16.93 -22.16 3.99
N ASP A 67 -16.61 -22.67 2.80
CA ASP A 67 -15.41 -23.46 2.53
C ASP A 67 -14.39 -22.72 1.65
N SER A 68 -14.83 -21.69 0.92
CA SER A 68 -13.98 -20.93 0.01
C SER A 68 -13.63 -19.54 0.55
N LEU A 69 -12.34 -19.21 0.48
CA LEU A 69 -11.79 -17.88 0.75
C LEU A 69 -11.57 -17.08 -0.53
N ASP A 70 -12.07 -17.58 -1.66
CA ASP A 70 -11.62 -17.16 -2.97
C ASP A 70 -12.26 -15.82 -3.39
N PHE A 71 -11.40 -14.90 -3.79
CA PHE A 71 -11.80 -13.63 -4.39
C PHE A 71 -10.86 -13.23 -5.52
N SER A 72 -11.35 -12.39 -6.41
CA SER A 72 -10.53 -11.65 -7.36
C SER A 72 -10.40 -10.19 -6.92
N TYR A 73 -9.38 -9.51 -7.41
CA TYR A 73 -9.26 -8.07 -7.20
C TYR A 73 -8.69 -7.33 -8.40
N ILE A 74 -8.94 -6.03 -8.42
CA ILE A 74 -8.29 -5.06 -9.30
C ILE A 74 -7.82 -3.88 -8.44
N ILE A 75 -6.54 -3.53 -8.55
CA ILE A 75 -5.95 -2.33 -7.95
C ILE A 75 -5.95 -1.23 -9.02
N TYR A 76 -6.46 -0.06 -8.65
CA TYR A 76 -6.49 1.13 -9.47
C TYR A 76 -5.69 2.25 -8.82
N GLN A 77 -5.07 3.09 -9.66
CA GLN A 77 -4.50 4.37 -9.27
C GLN A 77 -5.24 5.55 -9.91
N SER A 78 -5.22 6.70 -9.24
CA SER A 78 -5.58 8.00 -9.81
C SER A 78 -4.48 9.02 -9.50
N ASP A 79 -4.06 9.74 -10.53
CA ASP A 79 -3.11 10.88 -10.43
C ASP A 79 -3.84 12.20 -10.16
N SER A 80 -5.17 12.16 -10.00
CA SER A 80 -6.01 13.31 -9.70
C SER A 80 -6.60 13.21 -8.30
N ASN A 81 -6.65 14.36 -7.61
CA ASN A 81 -7.38 14.50 -6.35
C ASN A 81 -8.91 14.45 -6.54
N ASP A 82 -9.39 14.66 -7.76
CA ASP A 82 -10.82 14.75 -8.07
C ASP A 82 -11.41 13.40 -8.53
N ASP A 83 -10.66 12.30 -8.42
CA ASP A 83 -11.09 10.92 -8.74
C ASP A 83 -11.60 10.70 -10.19
N ALA A 84 -11.27 11.60 -11.11
CA ALA A 84 -11.87 11.62 -12.44
C ALA A 84 -11.40 10.48 -13.36
N VAL A 85 -10.18 9.98 -13.19
CA VAL A 85 -9.59 8.94 -14.05
C VAL A 85 -8.87 7.91 -13.19
N TRP A 86 -9.24 6.64 -13.36
CA TRP A 86 -8.62 5.51 -12.67
C TRP A 86 -7.95 4.57 -13.68
N THR A 87 -6.69 4.23 -13.43
CA THR A 87 -5.89 3.31 -14.24
C THR A 87 -5.64 2.03 -13.46
N ALA A 88 -5.93 0.88 -14.05
CA ALA A 88 -5.66 -0.42 -13.43
C ALA A 88 -4.14 -0.68 -13.37
N LEU A 89 -3.66 -1.19 -12.24
CA LEU A 89 -2.25 -1.47 -11.97
C LEU A 89 -1.94 -2.96 -11.74
N GLY A 90 -2.90 -3.71 -11.21
CA GLY A 90 -2.71 -5.10 -10.87
C GLY A 90 -4.04 -5.80 -10.70
N THR A 91 -4.07 -7.08 -11.08
CA THR A 91 -5.25 -7.94 -10.98
C THR A 91 -4.84 -9.33 -10.55
N ALA A 92 -5.69 -9.97 -9.76
CA ALA A 92 -5.63 -11.42 -9.55
C ALA A 92 -7.05 -11.98 -9.64
N ASP A 93 -7.20 -13.15 -10.23
CA ASP A 93 -8.51 -13.78 -10.44
C ASP A 93 -8.88 -14.77 -9.33
N THR A 94 -7.89 -15.26 -8.59
CA THR A 94 -8.11 -16.19 -7.47
C THR A 94 -7.08 -15.94 -6.38
N VAL A 95 -7.50 -15.35 -5.27
CA VAL A 95 -6.74 -15.25 -4.02
C VAL A 95 -7.45 -16.09 -2.99
N SER A 96 -6.78 -17.13 -2.50
CA SER A 96 -7.40 -18.22 -1.72
C SER A 96 -6.91 -18.30 -0.28
N SER A 97 -5.83 -17.59 0.07
CA SER A 97 -5.26 -17.64 1.41
C SER A 97 -4.44 -16.40 1.77
N THR A 98 -4.07 -16.28 3.04
CA THR A 98 -3.24 -15.17 3.54
C THR A 98 -1.79 -15.22 3.08
N THR A 99 -1.33 -16.40 2.68
CA THR A 99 0.01 -16.67 2.15
C THR A 99 0.04 -16.75 0.62
N ASP A 100 -1.11 -16.55 -0.01
CA ASP A 100 -1.23 -16.52 -1.46
C ASP A 100 -0.43 -15.33 -2.01
N SER A 101 0.53 -15.61 -2.89
CA SER A 101 1.36 -14.57 -3.49
C SER A 101 0.53 -13.62 -4.33
N ASP A 102 -0.57 -14.10 -4.91
CA ASP A 102 -1.46 -13.28 -5.72
C ASP A 102 -2.20 -12.26 -4.85
N GLY A 103 -2.39 -12.53 -3.55
CA GLY A 103 -2.92 -11.58 -2.57
C GLY A 103 -1.92 -10.48 -2.17
N ILE A 104 -0.70 -10.48 -2.70
CA ILE A 104 0.34 -9.49 -2.43
C ILE A 104 0.64 -8.72 -3.71
N TRP A 105 0.49 -7.39 -3.65
CA TRP A 105 0.85 -6.51 -4.75
C TRP A 105 1.91 -5.52 -4.30
N THR A 106 2.97 -5.37 -5.09
CA THR A 106 4.04 -4.43 -4.82
C THR A 106 4.34 -3.57 -6.04
N VAL A 107 4.71 -2.32 -5.79
CA VAL A 107 5.17 -1.39 -6.82
C VAL A 107 6.27 -0.52 -6.23
N SER A 108 7.30 -0.27 -7.03
CA SER A 108 8.33 0.72 -6.75
C SER A 108 8.07 1.98 -7.55
N ASP A 109 8.58 3.11 -7.06
CA ASP A 109 8.48 4.41 -7.73
C ASP A 109 7.02 4.83 -8.00
N PHE A 110 6.10 4.49 -7.07
CA PHE A 110 4.71 4.87 -7.19
C PHE A 110 4.54 6.36 -6.92
N GLY A 111 4.25 7.11 -7.98
CA GLY A 111 3.97 8.55 -7.94
C GLY A 111 2.48 8.91 -7.97
N GLY A 112 1.57 7.92 -7.98
CA GLY A 112 0.14 8.14 -8.01
C GLY A 112 -0.38 8.76 -6.71
N LEU A 113 -1.43 9.58 -6.80
CA LEU A 113 -1.97 10.26 -5.61
C LEU A 113 -2.86 9.36 -4.76
N ARG A 114 -3.62 8.47 -5.41
CA ARG A 114 -4.65 7.67 -4.74
C ARG A 114 -4.61 6.23 -5.24
N LEU A 115 -4.88 5.32 -4.32
CA LEU A 115 -5.04 3.89 -4.60
C LEU A 115 -6.44 3.44 -4.18
N LYS A 116 -6.98 2.49 -4.94
CA LYS A 116 -8.24 1.81 -4.64
C LYS A 116 -8.13 0.35 -5.05
N ALA A 117 -8.65 -0.55 -4.23
CA ALA A 117 -8.82 -1.94 -4.59
C ALA A 117 -10.32 -2.25 -4.68
N ILE A 118 -10.72 -2.88 -5.78
CA ILE A 118 -12.04 -3.47 -5.96
C ILE A 118 -11.88 -4.97 -5.83
N TYR A 119 -12.67 -5.58 -4.96
CA TYR A 119 -12.68 -7.02 -4.73
C TYR A 119 -13.95 -7.60 -5.34
N THR A 120 -13.90 -8.80 -5.89
CA THR A 120 -15.08 -9.54 -6.32
C THR A 120 -15.02 -10.93 -5.70
N GLY A 121 -16.06 -11.32 -4.98
CA GLY A 121 -16.17 -12.70 -4.50
C GLY A 121 -16.39 -13.62 -5.69
N ILE A 122 -15.76 -14.80 -5.67
CA ILE A 122 -15.93 -15.80 -6.74
C ILE A 122 -16.60 -17.09 -6.28
N SER A 123 -16.88 -17.20 -4.98
CA SER A 123 -17.69 -18.26 -4.39
C SER A 123 -19.08 -17.74 -3.98
N THR A 124 -19.96 -18.64 -3.52
CA THR A 124 -21.25 -18.28 -2.91
C THR A 124 -21.12 -17.89 -1.44
N ASP A 125 -19.94 -18.04 -0.86
CA ASP A 125 -19.71 -17.80 0.56
C ASP A 125 -19.59 -16.32 0.88
N THR A 126 -19.82 -16.00 2.15
CA THR A 126 -19.46 -14.69 2.68
C THR A 126 -18.00 -14.74 3.11
N ILE A 127 -17.20 -13.86 2.52
CA ILE A 127 -15.80 -13.63 2.88
C ILE A 127 -15.62 -12.22 3.41
N THR A 128 -14.57 -12.04 4.20
CA THR A 128 -14.07 -10.74 4.60
C THR A 128 -12.65 -10.59 4.08
N VAL A 129 -12.34 -9.46 3.46
CA VAL A 129 -10.99 -9.14 2.99
C VAL A 129 -10.46 -8.00 3.85
N THR A 130 -9.36 -8.23 4.55
CA THR A 130 -8.67 -7.20 5.34
C THR A 130 -7.45 -6.69 4.57
N PRO A 131 -7.46 -5.45 4.08
CA PRO A 131 -6.30 -4.87 3.41
C PRO A 131 -5.27 -4.37 4.42
N TYR A 132 -4.00 -4.61 4.10
CA TYR A 132 -2.85 -4.06 4.80
C TYR A 132 -1.92 -3.42 3.78
N SER A 133 -1.43 -2.22 4.05
CA SER A 133 -0.49 -1.52 3.18
C SER A 133 0.75 -1.08 3.93
N VAL A 134 1.89 -1.07 3.24
CA VAL A 134 3.12 -0.45 3.71
C VAL A 134 3.61 0.51 2.65
N TYR A 135 3.73 1.78 3.01
CA TYR A 135 4.32 2.81 2.18
C TYR A 135 5.72 3.11 2.68
N LYS A 136 6.68 3.25 1.77
CA LYS A 136 8.05 3.58 2.11
C LYS A 136 8.56 4.71 1.22
N LYS A 137 8.84 5.87 1.81
CA LYS A 137 9.27 7.04 1.05
C LYS A 137 10.65 6.82 0.47
N HIS A 138 10.87 7.32 -0.74
CA HIS A 138 12.18 7.39 -1.35
C HIS A 138 13.11 8.32 -0.56
N LYS A 139 14.38 7.92 -0.39
CA LYS A 139 15.35 8.61 0.49
C LYS A 139 15.79 9.98 -0.06
N ASN A 140 15.56 10.23 -1.35
CA ASN A 140 16.15 11.34 -2.09
C ASN A 140 15.14 12.46 -2.43
N GLU A 141 13.97 12.48 -1.79
CA GLU A 141 12.96 13.55 -1.87
C GLU A 141 12.76 14.31 -0.55
#